data_AF-A0A2P4PY04-F1
#
_entry.id   AF-A0A2P4PY04-F1
#
_cell.length_a   1.000
_cell.length_b   1.000
_cell.length_c   1.000
_cell.angle_alpha   90.00
_cell.angle_beta   90.00
_cell.angle_gamma   90.00
#
_symmetry.space_group_name_H-M   'P 1'
#
loop_
_entity.id
_entity.type
_entity.pdbx_description
1 polymer ?
#
loop_
_entity_poly.entity_id
_entity_poly.type
_entity_poly.pdbx_seq_one_letter_code
_entity_poly.pdbx_strand_id
1 'polypeptide(L)'
;MTSQTIAKDIVRRNNPSQAFSLIDKNSENCNELAKKFHYRLLLRRPLHPNIHVNMWYTLDLMFVSEMGLFKREDLVGIQGYSLGCKLLEINGEERSEKYEVQVRPMSAESREWSDCTETDWAGVQNGGKGGLEFRIICTKKQGCNRLTISDGSFGESNEFSKYNGSNESNGFLNSELERKNSSSTNSLLQLYLYVYPILEIVSNDNNENSEFSSSNDINDDVNKKITEINNNEERNRYVQKNHLVPLAIGPIHIVNCEMYSSSCVHHLSPNGSIAAENNVVTIQSIPLCDSLSRTKSPWSIDDCLVDNYRGFELSDGKYLIIKELWDAGIPGKVWDSAFIVVQMIEEKIRRNRNLFSGKRILDLSTGTGFVGLYLAARLSTIQSDKSSEKTDNLKTNIILTDLDYALKLVRGNLELNKHILDFSSKVTVDVDSLRWGDLTKAENFGVLDYVFASDVVYEPDLFDSLVQTLISVCTPGCTKIYLGYKKRGLTKEEETRFFDELGNKFQISVVQGLGNLAEEGKVNVYELSIK
;
A
#
# COMPACT_ATOMS: atom_id res chain seq x y z
N MET A 1 13.04 15.15 -36.13
CA MET A 1 11.61 14.88 -35.84
C MET A 1 11.31 14.65 -34.34
N THR A 2 12.29 14.78 -33.45
CA THR A 2 12.16 14.53 -31.99
C THR A 2 11.69 15.75 -31.18
N SER A 3 11.88 16.98 -31.66
CA SER A 3 11.48 18.19 -30.91
C SER A 3 9.99 18.56 -31.06
N GLN A 4 9.31 18.12 -32.13
CA GLN A 4 7.89 18.44 -32.33
C GLN A 4 6.96 17.55 -31.50
N THR A 5 7.35 16.31 -31.19
CA THR A 5 6.56 15.38 -30.37
C THR A 5 6.59 15.80 -28.89
N ILE A 6 7.77 16.18 -28.39
CA ILE A 6 7.93 16.71 -27.01
C ILE A 6 7.18 18.04 -26.84
N ALA A 7 7.17 18.90 -27.86
CA ALA A 7 6.41 20.15 -27.83
C ALA A 7 4.89 19.92 -27.84
N LYS A 8 4.39 18.90 -28.56
CA LYS A 8 2.96 18.55 -28.58
C LYS A 8 2.48 17.95 -27.26
N ASP A 9 3.33 17.18 -26.56
CA ASP A 9 3.04 16.66 -25.23
C ASP A 9 2.96 17.75 -24.15
N ILE A 10 3.79 18.78 -24.24
CA ILE A 10 3.75 19.91 -23.31
C ILE A 10 2.50 20.78 -23.54
N VAL A 11 2.08 20.95 -24.80
CA VAL A 11 0.87 21.72 -25.14
C VAL A 11 -0.42 20.97 -24.74
N ARG A 12 -0.46 19.63 -24.83
CA ARG A 12 -1.61 18.82 -24.34
C ARG A 12 -1.74 18.80 -22.81
N ARG A 13 -0.62 18.79 -22.06
CA ARG A 13 -0.66 18.83 -20.58
C ARG A 13 -1.28 20.11 -20.01
N ASN A 14 -1.24 21.21 -20.76
CA ASN A 14 -1.68 22.52 -20.28
C ASN A 14 -3.11 22.89 -20.69
N ASN A 15 -3.88 21.98 -21.30
CA ASN A 15 -5.27 22.26 -21.70
C ASN A 15 -6.27 21.37 -20.92
N PRO A 16 -6.64 21.73 -19.68
CA PRO A 16 -7.56 20.95 -18.83
C PRO A 16 -9.00 20.91 -19.34
N SER A 17 -9.32 21.54 -20.47
CA SER A 17 -10.68 21.60 -21.03
C SER A 17 -10.95 20.56 -22.13
N GLN A 18 -9.92 19.95 -22.73
CA GLN A 18 -10.11 18.93 -23.78
C GLN A 18 -10.12 17.49 -23.27
N ALA A 19 -9.56 17.22 -22.09
CA ALA A 19 -9.65 15.90 -21.44
C ALA A 19 -10.98 15.65 -20.70
N PHE A 20 -11.88 16.66 -20.67
CA PHE A 20 -13.03 16.69 -19.74
C PHE A 20 -14.39 16.99 -20.38
N SER A 21 -14.49 16.96 -21.70
CA SER A 21 -15.78 16.96 -22.37
C SER A 21 -16.17 15.50 -22.63
N LEU A 22 -16.86 14.87 -21.69
CA LEU A 22 -17.78 13.73 -21.85
C LEU A 22 -17.91 13.07 -20.47
N ILE A 23 -19.02 13.35 -19.78
CA ILE A 23 -19.77 12.51 -18.82
C ILE A 23 -20.56 13.54 -17.99
N ASP A 24 -21.71 13.93 -18.51
CA ASP A 24 -22.81 14.48 -17.72
C ASP A 24 -23.99 14.60 -18.67
N LYS A 25 -24.90 13.62 -18.64
CA LYS A 25 -26.28 13.80 -19.14
C LYS A 25 -27.32 12.72 -18.83
N ASN A 26 -27.01 11.60 -18.16
CA ASN A 26 -28.04 10.60 -17.82
C ASN A 26 -28.01 10.23 -16.34
N SER A 27 -28.94 10.79 -15.57
CA SER A 27 -29.05 10.67 -14.10
C SER A 27 -29.86 9.47 -13.61
N GLU A 28 -30.13 8.45 -14.44
CA GLU A 28 -31.00 7.33 -14.07
C GLU A 28 -30.25 6.01 -13.79
N ASN A 29 -28.90 5.98 -13.86
CA ASN A 29 -28.09 4.75 -13.72
C ASN A 29 -27.07 4.77 -12.57
N CYS A 30 -27.17 5.73 -11.64
CA CYS A 30 -26.12 6.03 -10.67
C CYS A 30 -25.87 4.95 -9.60
N ASN A 31 -26.84 4.06 -9.34
CA ASN A 31 -26.73 3.04 -8.28
C ASN A 31 -25.79 1.87 -8.61
N GLU A 32 -25.42 1.69 -9.88
CA GLU A 32 -24.57 0.58 -10.36
C GLU A 32 -23.09 0.99 -10.56
N LEU A 33 -22.79 2.29 -10.58
CA LEU A 33 -21.42 2.80 -10.82
C LEU A 33 -20.51 2.74 -9.59
N ALA A 34 -21.08 2.75 -8.39
CA ALA A 34 -20.40 2.67 -7.11
C ALA A 34 -19.48 1.46 -6.90
N LYS A 35 -19.67 0.38 -7.69
CA LYS A 35 -18.88 -0.85 -7.55
C LYS A 35 -17.59 -0.88 -8.40
N LYS A 36 -17.21 0.20 -9.09
CA LYS A 36 -16.34 0.12 -10.30
C LYS A 36 -14.87 0.51 -10.15
N PHE A 37 -14.41 1.02 -9.00
CA PHE A 37 -13.03 1.51 -8.84
C PHE A 37 -12.34 0.93 -7.60
N HIS A 38 -11.05 0.60 -7.75
CA HIS A 38 -10.19 0.27 -6.62
C HIS A 38 -9.72 1.59 -5.99
N TYR A 39 -10.45 2.09 -5.00
CA TYR A 39 -10.06 3.32 -4.30
C TYR A 39 -8.78 3.09 -3.49
N ARG A 40 -7.89 4.08 -3.50
CA ARG A 40 -6.65 4.09 -2.72
C ARG A 40 -6.83 4.96 -1.49
N LEU A 41 -6.32 4.46 -0.37
CA LEU A 41 -6.05 5.28 0.80
C LEU A 41 -4.82 6.18 0.53
N LEU A 42 -5.02 7.49 0.69
CA LEU A 42 -3.96 8.49 0.61
C LEU A 42 -3.83 9.22 1.96
N LEU A 43 -2.62 9.30 2.46
CA LEU A 43 -2.27 10.11 3.63
C LEU A 43 -2.14 11.57 3.21
N ARG A 44 -3.02 12.45 3.72
CA ARG A 44 -3.02 13.88 3.39
C ARG A 44 -1.92 14.66 4.11
N ARG A 45 -1.54 14.20 5.30
CA ARG A 45 -0.52 14.83 6.13
C ARG A 45 0.63 13.87 6.37
N PRO A 46 1.86 14.21 5.97
CA PRO A 46 3.01 13.36 6.19
C PRO A 46 3.16 12.98 7.66
N LEU A 47 3.52 11.73 7.90
CA LEU A 47 3.80 11.21 9.24
C LEU A 47 5.31 11.26 9.50
N HIS A 48 5.69 11.63 10.71
CA HIS A 48 7.09 11.57 11.13
C HIS A 48 7.52 10.10 11.34
N PRO A 49 8.72 9.69 10.94
CA PRO A 49 9.16 8.29 11.03
C PRO A 49 9.30 7.81 12.47
N ASN A 50 9.67 8.69 13.40
CA ASN A 50 9.79 8.33 14.82
C ASN A 50 8.42 8.40 15.51
N ILE A 51 7.94 7.24 15.97
CA ILE A 51 6.64 7.06 16.64
C ILE A 51 6.87 6.71 18.10
N HIS A 52 6.40 7.56 19.01
CA HIS A 52 6.46 7.34 20.44
C HIS A 52 5.44 6.30 20.89
N VAL A 53 5.89 5.38 21.75
CA VAL A 53 4.96 4.47 22.44
C VAL A 53 4.01 5.24 23.36
N ASN A 54 2.78 4.73 23.47
CA ASN A 54 1.69 5.26 24.29
C ASN A 54 1.15 6.66 23.90
N MET A 55 1.60 7.21 22.78
CA MET A 55 1.13 8.48 22.24
C MET A 55 0.12 8.26 21.12
N TRP A 56 -0.94 9.07 21.11
CA TRP A 56 -1.91 9.08 20.01
C TRP A 56 -1.42 9.95 18.87
N TYR A 57 -1.48 9.40 17.66
CA TYR A 57 -1.15 10.03 16.40
C TYR A 57 -2.36 9.99 15.47
N THR A 58 -2.55 11.06 14.70
CA THR A 58 -3.65 11.16 13.75
C THR A 58 -3.17 10.81 12.34
N LEU A 59 -3.85 9.86 11.69
CA LEU A 59 -3.75 9.63 10.26
C LEU A 59 -4.94 10.29 9.57
N ASP A 60 -4.66 11.39 8.89
CA ASP A 60 -5.63 12.11 8.07
C ASP A 60 -5.64 11.53 6.65
N LEU A 61 -6.76 10.92 6.25
CA LEU A 61 -6.86 10.05 5.09
C LEU A 61 -7.90 10.54 4.08
N MET A 62 -7.67 10.21 2.82
CA MET A 62 -8.61 10.46 1.72
C MET A 62 -8.67 9.26 0.78
N PHE A 63 -9.85 9.02 0.23
CA PHE A 63 -10.06 8.12 -0.89
C PHE A 63 -9.81 8.82 -2.20
N VAL A 64 -8.96 8.20 -3.02
CA VAL A 64 -8.70 8.66 -4.38
C VAL A 64 -8.69 7.47 -5.34
N SER A 65 -9.22 7.67 -6.53
CA SER A 65 -9.04 6.75 -7.65
C SER A 65 -7.58 6.73 -8.10
N GLU A 66 -7.28 5.93 -9.11
CA GLU A 66 -5.97 5.94 -9.77
C GLU A 66 -5.64 7.31 -10.36
N MET A 67 -6.63 8.15 -10.64
CA MET A 67 -6.38 9.52 -11.15
C MET A 67 -6.17 10.56 -10.05
N GLY A 68 -6.22 10.17 -8.77
CA GLY A 68 -6.14 11.14 -7.68
C GLY A 68 -7.48 11.86 -7.44
N LEU A 69 -8.57 11.34 -8.01
CA LEU A 69 -9.90 11.95 -7.96
C LEU A 69 -10.83 11.14 -7.06
N PHE A 70 -11.73 11.82 -6.37
CA PHE A 70 -12.80 11.20 -5.59
C PHE A 70 -14.16 11.47 -6.27
N LYS A 71 -14.99 10.45 -6.42
CA LYS A 71 -16.35 10.57 -6.95
C LYS A 71 -17.36 10.22 -5.87
N ARG A 72 -18.18 11.20 -5.48
CA ARG A 72 -19.23 10.99 -4.46
C ARG A 72 -20.29 9.99 -4.89
N GLU A 73 -20.61 9.99 -6.18
CA GLU A 73 -21.55 9.04 -6.80
C GLU A 73 -21.15 7.59 -6.55
N ASP A 74 -19.84 7.32 -6.40
CA ASP A 74 -19.37 5.97 -6.17
C ASP A 74 -19.63 5.46 -4.74
N LEU A 75 -20.05 6.34 -3.81
CA LEU A 75 -20.38 5.98 -2.43
C LEU A 75 -21.89 6.15 -2.13
N VAL A 76 -22.75 6.20 -3.16
CA VAL A 76 -24.20 6.22 -2.95
C VAL A 76 -24.63 4.95 -2.22
N GLY A 77 -25.43 5.11 -1.15
CA GLY A 77 -25.83 4.01 -0.28
C GLY A 77 -24.79 3.61 0.78
N ILE A 78 -23.62 4.23 0.79
CA ILE A 78 -22.51 3.92 1.71
C ILE A 78 -22.25 5.16 2.57
N GLN A 79 -22.29 5.02 3.90
CA GLN A 79 -21.94 6.07 4.85
C GLN A 79 -20.42 6.22 5.03
N GLY A 80 -19.67 5.14 4.82
CA GLY A 80 -18.22 5.15 4.88
C GLY A 80 -17.64 3.76 5.02
N TYR A 81 -16.35 3.69 5.34
CA TYR A 81 -15.62 2.46 5.59
C TYR A 81 -14.85 2.58 6.89
N SER A 82 -14.99 1.56 7.74
CA SER A 82 -14.15 1.44 8.92
C SER A 82 -12.77 0.91 8.54
N LEU A 83 -11.73 1.45 9.17
CA LEU A 83 -10.33 1.14 8.91
C LEU A 83 -9.66 0.60 10.16
N GLY A 84 -8.79 -0.38 9.95
CA GLY A 84 -7.84 -0.88 10.94
C GLY A 84 -6.45 -0.34 10.67
N CYS A 85 -5.59 -0.45 11.68
CA CYS A 85 -4.16 -0.19 11.56
C CYS A 85 -3.40 -1.26 12.35
N LYS A 86 -2.35 -1.83 11.75
CA LYS A 86 -1.44 -2.77 12.40
C LYS A 86 0.00 -2.51 11.99
N LEU A 87 0.96 -3.07 12.72
CA LEU A 87 2.36 -3.06 12.32
C LEU A 87 2.62 -4.18 11.31
N LEU A 88 3.35 -3.85 10.25
CA LEU A 88 3.96 -4.82 9.35
C LEU A 88 5.46 -4.83 9.57
N GLU A 89 5.98 -6.03 9.73
CA GLU A 89 7.40 -6.33 9.84
C GLU A 89 7.88 -6.84 8.48
N ILE A 90 8.74 -6.04 7.85
CA ILE A 90 9.34 -6.34 6.55
C ILE A 90 10.83 -6.64 6.79
N ASN A 91 11.34 -7.70 6.16
CA ASN A 91 12.71 -8.22 6.37
C ASN A 91 12.99 -8.85 7.76
N GLY A 92 11.95 -9.17 8.54
CA GLY A 92 12.10 -9.89 9.83
C GLY A 92 11.98 -11.40 9.68
N GLU A 93 12.79 -12.17 10.41
CA GLU A 93 12.71 -13.64 10.45
C GLU A 93 11.58 -14.15 11.38
N GLU A 94 11.17 -13.36 12.38
CA GLU A 94 10.07 -13.69 13.31
C GLU A 94 9.24 -12.45 13.63
N ARG A 95 7.90 -12.61 13.72
CA ARG A 95 7.00 -11.53 14.16
C ARG A 95 7.29 -11.20 15.62
N SER A 96 7.76 -9.99 15.90
CA SER A 96 7.88 -9.52 17.27
C SER A 96 6.50 -9.13 17.80
N GLU A 97 5.86 -10.00 18.59
CA GLU A 97 4.60 -9.68 19.29
C GLU A 97 4.75 -8.57 20.35
N LYS A 98 5.89 -7.88 20.40
CA LYS A 98 6.27 -6.86 21.39
C LYS A 98 5.39 -5.62 21.37
N TYR A 99 4.73 -5.33 20.25
CA TYR A 99 3.95 -4.11 20.07
C TYR A 99 2.54 -4.41 19.57
N GLU A 100 1.57 -3.72 20.16
CA GLU A 100 0.18 -3.71 19.74
C GLU A 100 -0.18 -2.30 19.24
N VAL A 101 -0.94 -2.23 18.14
CA VAL A 101 -1.49 -0.98 17.63
C VAL A 101 -2.94 -0.87 18.07
N GLN A 102 -3.25 0.19 18.80
CA GLN A 102 -4.62 0.53 19.16
C GLN A 102 -5.12 1.62 18.24
N VAL A 103 -6.38 1.51 17.82
CA VAL A 103 -7.03 2.40 16.86
C VAL A 103 -8.33 2.95 17.45
N ARG A 104 -8.62 4.22 17.20
CA ARG A 104 -9.89 4.85 17.57
C ARG A 104 -10.34 5.87 16.51
N PRO A 105 -11.64 6.28 16.51
CA PRO A 105 -12.10 7.40 15.70
C PRO A 105 -11.33 8.69 16.00
N MET A 106 -11.30 9.61 15.05
CA MET A 106 -10.63 10.89 15.25
C MET A 106 -11.25 11.70 16.41
N SER A 107 -10.40 12.27 17.26
CA SER A 107 -10.83 13.22 18.30
C SER A 107 -11.50 14.46 17.70
N ALA A 108 -12.21 15.22 18.54
CA ALA A 108 -12.86 16.47 18.11
C ALA A 108 -11.82 17.44 17.50
N GLU A 109 -10.66 17.55 18.13
CA GLU A 109 -9.56 18.40 17.66
C GLU A 109 -9.07 17.93 16.28
N SER A 110 -8.76 16.63 16.12
CA SER A 110 -8.31 16.07 14.84
C SER A 110 -9.33 16.24 13.71
N ARG A 111 -10.64 16.21 14.03
CA ARG A 111 -11.73 16.38 13.07
C ARG A 111 -11.85 17.80 12.55
N GLU A 112 -11.65 18.81 13.39
CA GLU A 112 -11.69 20.23 12.99
C GLU A 112 -10.68 20.51 11.87
N TRP A 113 -9.49 19.92 11.93
CA TRP A 113 -8.46 20.09 10.91
C TRP A 113 -8.71 19.27 9.64
N SER A 114 -9.65 18.31 9.65
CA SER A 114 -9.82 17.31 8.60
C SER A 114 -11.11 17.50 7.80
N ASP A 115 -11.97 18.46 8.17
CA ASP A 115 -13.32 18.69 7.63
C ASP A 115 -14.21 17.44 7.70
N CYS A 116 -14.15 16.68 8.79
CA CYS A 116 -14.88 15.41 8.95
C CYS A 116 -15.90 15.48 10.10
N THR A 117 -17.04 14.81 9.95
CA THR A 117 -18.05 14.73 11.02
C THR A 117 -17.67 13.70 12.08
N GLU A 118 -18.35 13.72 13.22
CA GLU A 118 -18.19 12.69 14.25
C GLU A 118 -18.71 11.34 13.75
N THR A 119 -17.99 10.27 14.09
CA THR A 119 -18.35 8.89 13.76
C THR A 119 -17.95 7.97 14.92
N ASP A 120 -18.74 6.93 15.15
CA ASP A 120 -18.43 5.90 16.16
C ASP A 120 -17.34 4.91 15.69
N TRP A 121 -16.94 5.01 14.41
CA TRP A 121 -15.92 4.19 13.78
C TRP A 121 -14.74 5.03 13.29
N ALA A 122 -13.56 4.43 13.30
CA ALA A 122 -12.36 5.00 12.71
C ALA A 122 -12.36 4.70 11.21
N GLY A 123 -12.16 5.69 10.35
CA GLY A 123 -12.10 5.46 8.91
C GLY A 123 -12.54 6.63 8.04
N VAL A 124 -12.93 6.31 6.80
CA VAL A 124 -13.26 7.30 5.76
C VAL A 124 -14.78 7.37 5.59
N GLN A 125 -15.31 8.59 5.49
CA GLN A 125 -16.73 8.86 5.34
C GLN A 125 -17.13 8.93 3.85
N ASN A 126 -18.43 8.96 3.57
CA ASN A 126 -18.99 9.04 2.21
C ASN A 126 -18.55 10.28 1.40
N GLY A 127 -18.04 11.31 2.08
CA GLY A 127 -17.38 12.47 1.45
C GLY A 127 -15.98 12.18 0.91
N GLY A 128 -15.47 10.95 1.07
CA GLY A 128 -14.14 10.52 0.64
C GLY A 128 -13.00 11.00 1.55
N LYS A 129 -13.32 11.71 2.63
CA LYS A 129 -12.37 12.19 3.65
C LYS A 129 -12.65 11.47 4.97
N GLY A 130 -11.61 11.33 5.79
CA GLY A 130 -11.72 10.79 7.13
C GLY A 130 -10.35 10.51 7.71
N GLY A 131 -10.28 9.55 8.62
CA GLY A 131 -9.04 9.22 9.28
C GLY A 131 -9.25 8.36 10.49
N LEU A 132 -8.14 8.10 11.18
CA LEU A 132 -8.12 7.37 12.43
C LEU A 132 -7.03 7.94 13.32
N GLU A 133 -7.18 7.72 14.62
CA GLU A 133 -6.08 7.90 15.56
C GLU A 133 -5.53 6.53 15.94
N PHE A 134 -4.20 6.43 16.01
CA PHE A 134 -3.52 5.23 16.44
C PHE A 134 -2.51 5.52 17.55
N ARG A 135 -2.23 4.51 18.37
CA ARG A 135 -1.08 4.50 19.28
C ARG A 135 -0.43 3.13 19.30
N ILE A 136 0.88 3.10 19.50
CA ILE A 136 1.65 1.87 19.66
C ILE A 136 1.88 1.65 21.15
N ILE A 137 1.51 0.48 21.67
CA ILE A 137 1.75 0.09 23.07
C ILE A 137 2.68 -1.12 23.14
N CYS A 138 3.43 -1.24 24.24
CA CYS A 138 4.30 -2.39 24.49
C CYS A 138 3.51 -3.50 25.20
N THR A 139 3.47 -4.69 24.63
CA THR A 139 2.81 -5.87 25.22
C THR A 139 3.79 -6.53 26.20
N LYS A 140 3.60 -6.32 27.50
CA LYS A 140 4.42 -7.02 28.50
C LYS A 140 4.06 -8.51 28.54
N LYS A 141 4.78 -9.35 27.79
CA LYS A 141 4.83 -10.81 28.02
C LYS A 141 6.26 -11.36 27.89
N GLN A 142 7.08 -11.09 28.91
CA GLN A 142 8.07 -12.02 29.47
C GLN A 142 8.33 -11.59 30.92
N GLY A 143 8.41 -12.58 31.82
CA GLY A 143 8.14 -12.46 33.26
C GLY A 143 8.86 -11.32 33.98
N CYS A 144 8.08 -10.42 34.56
CA CYS A 144 8.56 -9.62 35.68
C CYS A 144 8.68 -10.56 36.88
N ASN A 145 9.90 -10.99 37.21
CA ASN A 145 10.17 -11.53 38.53
C ASN A 145 9.80 -10.44 39.53
N ARG A 146 8.68 -10.72 40.21
CA ARG A 146 8.11 -10.06 41.37
C ARG A 146 9.20 -9.50 42.29
N LEU A 147 9.52 -8.21 42.15
CA LEU A 147 10.04 -7.43 43.26
C LEU A 147 8.82 -6.98 44.05
N THR A 148 8.47 -7.78 45.05
CA THR A 148 7.55 -7.38 46.10
C THR A 148 8.04 -6.09 46.74
N ILE A 149 7.21 -5.05 46.63
CA ILE A 149 7.22 -3.92 47.55
C ILE A 149 6.96 -4.50 48.94
N SER A 150 7.91 -4.33 49.86
CA SER A 150 7.69 -4.47 51.29
C SER A 150 7.98 -3.14 51.95
N ASP A 151 6.92 -2.53 52.45
CA ASP A 151 6.95 -1.38 53.35
C ASP A 151 7.71 -1.73 54.64
N GLY A 152 8.50 -0.78 55.15
CA GLY A 152 9.23 -0.93 56.40
C GLY A 152 9.88 0.38 56.85
N SER A 153 9.14 1.12 57.66
CA SER A 153 9.49 2.38 58.32
C SER A 153 10.75 2.33 59.21
N PHE A 154 11.45 3.47 59.23
CA PHE A 154 12.16 4.14 60.35
C PHE A 154 13.12 3.35 61.27
N GLY A 155 14.34 3.88 61.38
CA GLY A 155 14.91 4.29 62.68
C GLY A 155 16.08 3.47 63.25
N GLU A 156 17.27 4.07 63.13
CA GLU A 156 18.43 4.04 64.05
C GLU A 156 18.92 2.72 64.68
N SER A 157 20.19 2.38 64.43
CA SER A 157 21.23 2.37 65.48
C SER A 157 22.64 2.08 64.92
N ASN A 158 23.61 2.74 65.55
CA ASN A 158 25.04 2.69 65.33
C ASN A 158 25.64 1.32 65.66
N GLU A 159 26.67 0.87 64.90
CA GLU A 159 27.89 0.38 65.53
C GLU A 159 29.11 0.38 64.59
N PHE A 160 30.20 0.91 65.15
CA PHE A 160 31.54 1.02 64.60
C PHE A 160 32.24 -0.36 64.56
N SER A 161 32.94 -0.68 63.47
CA SER A 161 34.26 -1.30 63.59
C SER A 161 35.15 -0.99 62.37
N LYS A 162 36.34 -0.48 62.68
CA LYS A 162 37.44 -0.18 61.76
C LYS A 162 38.21 -1.46 61.45
N TYR A 163 38.67 -1.65 60.22
CA TYR A 163 40.04 -2.08 59.91
C TYR A 163 40.41 -1.77 58.46
N ASN A 164 41.60 -1.18 58.29
CA ASN A 164 42.22 -0.78 57.02
C ASN A 164 42.88 -1.98 56.30
N GLY A 165 42.87 -1.95 54.96
CA GLY A 165 43.71 -2.83 54.13
C GLY A 165 43.56 -2.59 52.63
N SER A 166 44.42 -1.73 52.08
CA SER A 166 45.02 -1.71 50.73
C SER A 166 44.21 -2.12 49.48
N ASN A 167 44.13 -1.16 48.55
CA ASN A 167 44.28 -1.27 47.09
C ASN A 167 44.01 -2.65 46.44
N GLU A 168 42.91 -2.74 45.68
CA GLU A 168 42.94 -3.18 44.29
C GLU A 168 41.63 -2.84 43.58
N SER A 169 41.78 -2.26 42.39
CA SER A 169 40.77 -1.79 41.45
C SER A 169 39.92 -2.92 40.90
N ASN A 170 38.59 -2.75 40.83
CA ASN A 170 37.73 -3.49 39.90
C ASN A 170 36.40 -2.75 39.67
N GLY A 171 35.95 -2.65 38.41
CA GLY A 171 34.52 -2.56 38.11
C GLY A 171 34.01 -1.45 37.19
N PHE A 172 34.76 -1.01 36.17
CA PHE A 172 34.13 -0.35 35.01
C PHE A 172 33.77 -1.42 33.97
N LEU A 173 32.52 -1.88 34.01
CA LEU A 173 31.92 -2.64 32.90
C LEU A 173 31.53 -1.64 31.81
N ASN A 174 32.45 -1.45 30.86
CA ASN A 174 32.16 -0.91 29.54
C ASN A 174 31.18 -1.85 28.83
N SER A 175 30.00 -1.34 28.47
CA SER A 175 29.18 -1.93 27.40
C SER A 175 29.43 -1.16 26.10
N GLU A 176 30.63 -1.33 25.56
CA GLU A 176 30.85 -1.21 24.11
C GLU A 176 30.44 -2.56 23.50
N LEU A 177 29.41 -2.55 22.65
CA LEU A 177 29.22 -3.61 21.66
C LEU A 177 29.09 -3.00 20.26
N GLU A 178 30.27 -2.79 19.69
CA GLU A 178 30.69 -3.24 18.36
C GLU A 178 29.89 -2.81 17.13
N ARG A 179 30.36 -1.69 16.53
CA ARG A 179 30.52 -1.60 15.07
C ARG A 179 31.53 -2.65 14.62
N LYS A 180 31.06 -3.78 14.10
CA LYS A 180 31.85 -4.70 13.28
C LYS A 180 31.53 -4.47 11.80
N ASN A 181 32.52 -3.93 11.09
CA ASN A 181 32.61 -4.02 9.64
C ASN A 181 32.85 -5.49 9.27
N SER A 182 31.78 -6.20 8.92
CA SER A 182 31.83 -7.46 8.18
C SER A 182 30.82 -7.39 7.05
N SER A 183 31.27 -7.68 5.83
CA SER A 183 30.48 -7.67 4.60
C SER A 183 29.48 -8.83 4.57
N SER A 184 28.39 -8.69 5.31
CA SER A 184 27.18 -9.50 5.19
C SER A 184 26.00 -8.55 5.26
N THR A 185 25.23 -8.45 4.18
CA THR A 185 24.02 -7.63 4.09
C THR A 185 22.93 -8.20 5.03
N ASN A 186 23.04 -7.94 6.33
CA ASN A 186 21.94 -8.13 7.27
C ASN A 186 20.92 -7.03 6.98
N SER A 187 19.84 -7.38 6.27
CA SER A 187 18.73 -6.45 6.06
C SER A 187 18.11 -6.11 7.40
N LEU A 188 18.28 -4.86 7.85
CA LEU A 188 17.64 -4.36 9.05
C LEU A 188 16.11 -4.54 8.94
N LEU A 189 15.49 -5.08 9.99
CA LEU A 189 14.04 -5.14 10.13
C LEU A 189 13.43 -3.75 9.90
N GLN A 190 12.44 -3.67 9.00
CA GLN A 190 11.71 -2.44 8.72
C GLN A 190 10.27 -2.56 9.20
N LEU A 191 9.80 -1.55 9.92
CA LEU A 191 8.44 -1.47 10.42
C LEU A 191 7.61 -0.53 9.56
N TYR A 192 6.38 -0.91 9.24
CA TYR A 192 5.42 -0.08 8.53
C TYR A 192 4.10 -0.04 9.29
N LEU A 193 3.40 1.09 9.28
CA LEU A 193 1.99 1.13 9.65
C LEU A 193 1.17 0.69 8.45
N TYR A 194 0.31 -0.30 8.64
CA TYR A 194 -0.55 -0.82 7.59
C TYR A 194 -1.99 -0.54 7.92
N VAL A 195 -2.56 0.37 7.14
CA VAL A 195 -3.95 0.82 7.22
C VAL A 195 -4.76 0.05 6.19
N TYR A 196 -5.81 -0.63 6.64
CA TYR A 196 -6.60 -1.52 5.80
C TYR A 196 -8.10 -1.38 6.08
N PRO A 197 -8.96 -1.61 5.07
CA PRO A 197 -10.41 -1.61 5.25
C PRO A 197 -10.86 -2.81 6.11
N ILE A 198 -11.86 -2.58 6.97
CA ILE A 198 -12.50 -3.65 7.77
C ILE A 198 -13.94 -3.87 7.29
N LEU A 199 -14.82 -2.86 7.45
CA LEU A 199 -16.25 -2.96 7.14
C LEU A 199 -16.71 -1.83 6.23
N GLU A 200 -17.64 -2.13 5.33
CA GLU A 200 -18.46 -1.15 4.63
C GLU A 200 -19.66 -0.77 5.53
N ILE A 201 -19.85 0.52 5.77
CA ILE A 201 -20.95 1.06 6.57
C ILE A 201 -22.02 1.59 5.62
N VAL A 202 -23.20 0.97 5.61
CA VAL A 202 -24.29 1.24 4.64
C VAL A 202 -25.32 2.22 5.21
N SER A 203 -25.93 3.07 4.37
CA SER A 203 -27.01 3.98 4.78
C SER A 203 -28.34 3.25 4.98
N ASN A 204 -29.08 3.62 6.03
CA ASN A 204 -30.42 3.08 6.32
C ASN A 204 -31.50 3.80 5.51
N ASP A 205 -31.55 3.62 4.20
CA ASP A 205 -32.69 4.10 3.40
C ASP A 205 -33.77 3.02 3.34
N ASN A 206 -34.54 2.91 4.44
CA ASN A 206 -35.76 2.09 4.50
C ASN A 206 -36.85 2.74 5.39
N ASN A 207 -36.87 4.07 5.52
CA ASN A 207 -37.86 4.80 6.32
C ASN A 207 -38.54 5.95 5.55
N GLU A 208 -38.89 5.73 4.29
CA GLU A 208 -39.91 6.53 3.61
C GLU A 208 -40.99 5.59 3.06
N ASN A 209 -41.86 5.09 3.94
CA ASN A 209 -43.24 4.67 3.69
C ASN A 209 -43.92 4.09 4.96
N SER A 210 -43.73 4.72 6.13
CA SER A 210 -44.59 4.43 7.29
C SER A 210 -45.63 5.53 7.45
N GLU A 211 -46.65 5.50 6.60
CA GLU A 211 -47.92 6.14 6.96
C GLU A 211 -48.53 5.37 8.15
N PHE A 212 -48.76 6.12 9.23
CA PHE A 212 -49.80 5.93 10.23
C PHE A 212 -50.29 4.50 10.53
N SER A 213 -49.91 3.97 11.70
CA SER A 213 -50.91 3.42 12.63
C SER A 213 -50.39 3.42 14.07
N SER A 214 -51.18 4.04 14.93
CA SER A 214 -51.01 4.08 16.37
C SER A 214 -51.56 2.81 17.01
N SER A 215 -50.73 2.08 17.77
CA SER A 215 -51.20 1.15 18.81
C SER A 215 -50.13 1.02 19.89
N ASN A 216 -50.54 1.24 21.14
CA ASN A 216 -49.73 1.09 22.34
C ASN A 216 -49.55 -0.40 22.67
N ASP A 217 -48.32 -0.88 22.82
CA ASP A 217 -48.04 -2.08 23.62
C ASP A 217 -46.61 -2.06 24.21
N ILE A 218 -46.54 -2.25 25.53
CA ILE A 218 -45.33 -2.10 26.38
C ILE A 218 -44.35 -3.29 26.23
N ASN A 219 -44.68 -4.30 25.41
CA ASN A 219 -43.81 -5.45 25.13
C ASN A 219 -42.90 -5.25 23.89
N ASP A 220 -43.01 -4.14 23.17
CA ASP A 220 -42.22 -3.87 21.97
C ASP A 220 -40.79 -3.38 22.24
N ASP A 221 -40.47 -2.93 23.45
CA ASP A 221 -39.19 -2.26 23.73
C ASP A 221 -38.03 -3.26 23.93
N VAL A 222 -38.33 -4.46 24.43
CA VAL A 222 -37.34 -5.55 24.58
C VAL A 222 -37.14 -6.29 23.26
N ASN A 223 -38.21 -6.51 22.50
CA ASN A 223 -38.11 -7.10 21.17
C ASN A 223 -37.49 -6.14 20.15
N LYS A 224 -37.72 -4.82 20.23
CA LYS A 224 -36.98 -3.82 19.42
C LYS A 224 -35.49 -3.84 19.71
N LYS A 225 -35.07 -3.87 20.99
CA LYS A 225 -33.64 -3.96 21.34
C LYS A 225 -32.99 -5.26 20.86
N ILE A 226 -33.66 -6.41 20.99
CA ILE A 226 -33.11 -7.69 20.52
C ILE A 226 -33.08 -7.75 18.98
N THR A 227 -34.07 -7.16 18.31
CA THR A 227 -34.11 -7.09 16.84
C THR A 227 -33.11 -6.07 16.28
N GLU A 228 -32.85 -4.95 16.98
CA GLU A 228 -31.79 -3.99 16.64
C GLU A 228 -30.38 -4.56 16.86
N ILE A 229 -30.18 -5.37 17.91
CA ILE A 229 -28.90 -6.05 18.16
C ILE A 229 -28.65 -7.13 17.10
N ASN A 230 -29.67 -7.96 16.77
CA ASN A 230 -29.53 -9.00 15.75
C ASN A 230 -29.40 -8.42 14.32
N ASN A 231 -30.07 -7.30 14.02
CA ASN A 231 -29.93 -6.62 12.71
C ASN A 231 -28.60 -5.89 12.54
N ASN A 232 -27.89 -5.55 13.64
CA ASN A 232 -26.56 -4.94 13.55
C ASN A 232 -25.47 -5.98 13.20
N GLU A 233 -25.66 -7.25 13.55
CA GLU A 233 -24.73 -8.33 13.17
C GLU A 233 -24.87 -8.77 11.70
N GLU A 234 -26.05 -8.61 11.07
CA GLU A 234 -26.28 -8.87 9.64
C GLU A 234 -26.06 -7.63 8.72
N ARG A 235 -25.83 -6.43 9.28
CA ARG A 235 -25.77 -5.15 8.54
C ARG A 235 -24.42 -4.82 7.89
N ASN A 236 -23.33 -5.33 8.44
CA ASN A 236 -21.98 -4.99 7.99
C ASN A 236 -21.49 -6.01 6.95
N ARG A 237 -21.32 -5.56 5.71
CA ARG A 237 -20.67 -6.39 4.69
C ARG A 237 -19.16 -6.25 4.84
N TYR A 238 -18.47 -7.39 4.96
CA TYR A 238 -17.01 -7.42 4.82
C TYR A 238 -16.65 -6.85 3.45
N VAL A 239 -15.73 -5.89 3.42
CA VAL A 239 -15.25 -5.30 2.17
C VAL A 239 -14.64 -6.41 1.33
N GLN A 240 -15.09 -6.57 0.09
CA GLN A 240 -14.48 -7.53 -0.82
C GLN A 240 -12.99 -7.22 -0.96
N LYS A 241 -12.14 -8.24 -0.85
CA LYS A 241 -10.68 -8.11 -0.92
C LYS A 241 -10.32 -7.27 -2.16
N ASN A 242 -9.51 -6.22 -1.94
CA ASN A 242 -9.01 -5.27 -2.94
C ASN A 242 -10.00 -4.19 -3.45
N HIS A 243 -11.26 -4.15 -3.03
CA HIS A 243 -12.14 -3.03 -3.40
C HIS A 243 -11.58 -1.67 -2.90
N LEU A 244 -10.92 -1.70 -1.73
CA LEU A 244 -10.12 -0.61 -1.20
C LEU A 244 -8.67 -1.08 -1.08
N VAL A 245 -7.77 -0.37 -1.75
CA VAL A 245 -6.34 -0.68 -1.76
C VAL A 245 -5.71 -0.22 -0.44
N PRO A 246 -5.14 -1.14 0.35
CA PRO A 246 -4.51 -0.81 1.63
C PRO A 246 -3.31 0.14 1.48
N LEU A 247 -3.02 0.87 2.57
CA LEU A 247 -1.92 1.82 2.64
C LEU A 247 -0.88 1.33 3.66
N ALA A 248 0.35 1.15 3.21
CA ALA A 248 1.51 0.95 4.07
C ALA A 248 2.30 2.27 4.18
N ILE A 249 2.63 2.69 5.40
CA ILE A 249 3.28 3.96 5.71
C ILE A 249 4.57 3.66 6.46
N GLY A 250 5.72 4.05 5.90
CA GLY A 250 7.00 3.79 6.56
C GLY A 250 8.24 3.93 5.66
N PRO A 251 9.39 3.39 6.08
CA PRO A 251 9.59 2.71 7.37
C PRO A 251 9.44 3.67 8.56
N ILE A 252 8.95 3.16 9.69
CA ILE A 252 8.84 3.87 10.97
C ILE A 252 9.85 3.32 11.99
N HIS A 253 10.19 4.14 12.99
CA HIS A 253 11.00 3.77 14.13
C HIS A 253 10.18 3.96 15.41
N ILE A 254 10.05 2.89 16.20
CA ILE A 254 9.38 2.98 17.50
C ILE A 254 10.38 3.54 18.51
N VAL A 255 10.04 4.67 19.13
CA VAL A 255 10.88 5.35 20.12
C VAL A 255 10.23 5.34 21.50
N ASN A 256 11.05 5.18 22.54
CA ASN A 256 10.64 5.44 23.92
C ASN A 256 11.13 6.83 24.34
N CYS A 257 10.32 7.51 25.12
CA CYS A 257 10.63 8.79 25.73
C CYS A 257 11.97 8.81 26.49
N GLU A 258 12.33 7.71 27.16
CA GLU A 258 13.60 7.57 27.88
C GLU A 258 14.84 7.67 26.97
N MET A 259 14.71 7.30 25.68
CA MET A 259 15.81 7.35 24.71
C MET A 259 16.14 8.78 24.27
N TYR A 260 15.22 9.74 24.46
CA TYR A 260 15.37 11.14 24.04
C TYR A 260 14.88 12.11 25.13
N SER A 261 15.27 11.86 26.38
CA SER A 261 14.80 12.63 27.55
C SER A 261 15.07 14.15 27.47
N SER A 262 16.09 14.57 26.71
CA SER A 262 16.46 15.99 26.56
C SER A 262 15.88 16.70 25.33
N SER A 263 15.23 15.99 24.41
CA SER A 263 14.67 16.56 23.16
C SER A 263 13.25 16.13 22.86
N CYS A 264 12.70 15.18 23.63
CA CYS A 264 11.31 14.80 23.57
C CYS A 264 10.43 15.93 24.12
N VAL A 265 9.45 16.40 23.34
CA VAL A 265 8.54 17.49 23.71
C VAL A 265 7.80 17.24 25.04
N HIS A 266 7.67 15.98 25.45
CA HIS A 266 7.02 15.56 26.70
C HIS A 266 7.93 15.56 27.93
N HIS A 267 9.25 15.59 27.74
CA HIS A 267 10.24 15.70 28.82
C HIS A 267 10.85 17.11 28.88
N LEU A 268 10.52 17.98 27.93
CA LEU A 268 10.71 19.41 28.10
C LEU A 268 9.88 19.85 29.30
N SER A 269 10.57 20.25 30.36
CA SER A 269 9.91 20.77 31.54
C SER A 269 9.05 21.97 31.12
N PRO A 270 7.75 22.04 31.49
CA PRO A 270 6.93 23.22 31.21
C PRO A 270 7.52 24.50 31.81
N ASN A 271 8.43 24.34 32.79
CA ASN A 271 9.21 25.38 33.44
C ASN A 271 10.72 25.23 33.20
N GLY A 272 11.14 24.87 31.99
CA GLY A 272 12.50 25.18 31.54
C GLY A 272 12.67 26.69 31.57
N SER A 273 13.16 27.22 32.69
CA SER A 273 13.54 28.61 32.83
C SER A 273 14.53 28.93 31.72
N ILE A 274 14.06 29.61 30.68
CA ILE A 274 14.91 30.56 29.97
C ILE A 274 15.34 31.51 31.09
N ALA A 275 16.59 31.37 31.55
CA ALA A 275 17.16 32.36 32.45
C ALA A 275 16.97 33.70 31.74
N ALA A 276 16.10 34.53 32.31
CA ALA A 276 15.90 35.90 31.88
C ALA A 276 17.18 36.67 32.21
N GLU A 277 18.21 36.51 31.39
CA GLU A 277 19.16 37.59 31.22
C GLU A 277 18.44 38.68 30.42
N ASN A 278 18.18 39.79 31.12
CA ASN A 278 17.64 41.02 30.59
C ASN A 278 18.50 41.55 29.42
N ASN A 279 18.33 40.98 28.23
CA ASN A 279 18.77 41.59 27.00
C ASN A 279 17.55 41.74 26.11
N VAL A 280 17.16 43.00 25.93
CA VAL A 280 16.24 43.45 24.89
C VAL A 280 16.73 42.87 23.57
N VAL A 281 16.06 41.83 23.07
CA VAL A 281 16.30 41.32 21.72
C VAL A 281 15.66 42.30 20.76
N THR A 282 16.43 43.32 20.40
CA THR A 282 16.18 44.14 19.22
C THR A 282 16.32 43.20 18.02
N ILE A 283 15.27 43.02 17.23
CA ILE A 283 15.36 42.31 15.95
C ILE A 283 16.23 43.17 15.02
N GLN A 284 17.54 42.96 15.07
CA GLN A 284 18.46 43.39 14.03
C GLN A 284 18.84 42.17 13.21
N SER A 285 18.44 42.22 11.94
CA SER A 285 18.91 41.32 10.90
C SER A 285 20.42 41.50 10.74
N ILE A 286 21.21 40.60 11.33
CA ILE A 286 22.63 40.43 11.04
C ILE A 286 22.78 39.10 10.30
N PRO A 287 23.31 39.09 9.07
CA PRO A 287 23.60 37.85 8.35
C PRO A 287 24.88 37.25 8.93
N LEU A 288 24.81 36.00 9.42
CA LEU A 288 26.01 35.25 9.77
C LEU A 288 25.98 33.89 9.06
N CYS A 289 26.66 33.85 7.93
CA CYS A 289 27.22 32.63 7.38
C CYS A 289 28.61 32.46 8.03
N ASP A 290 28.82 31.39 8.79
CA ASP A 290 29.82 30.36 8.47
C ASP A 290 30.00 29.32 9.60
N SER A 291 29.97 28.06 9.16
CA SER A 291 30.62 26.87 9.73
C SER A 291 30.50 26.58 11.24
N LEU A 292 29.38 25.98 11.63
CA LEU A 292 29.33 24.98 12.70
C LEU A 292 28.37 23.89 12.24
N SER A 293 28.82 22.63 12.21
CA SER A 293 27.97 21.49 11.88
C SER A 293 26.86 21.36 12.93
N ARG A 294 25.73 22.03 12.70
CA ARG A 294 24.50 21.78 13.46
C ARG A 294 24.11 20.34 13.20
N THR A 295 24.28 19.49 14.20
CA THR A 295 23.58 18.21 14.26
C THR A 295 22.09 18.53 14.16
N LYS A 296 21.47 18.22 13.01
CA LYS A 296 20.03 18.43 12.80
C LYS A 296 19.27 17.71 13.91
N SER A 297 18.21 18.34 14.42
CA SER A 297 17.32 17.69 15.39
C SER A 297 16.81 16.37 14.80
N PRO A 298 16.74 15.27 15.56
CA PRO A 298 16.07 14.04 15.14
C PRO A 298 14.59 14.22 14.75
N TRP A 299 14.03 15.40 15.02
CA TRP A 299 12.65 15.82 14.75
C TRP A 299 12.56 16.89 13.65
N SER A 300 13.66 17.19 12.95
CA SER A 300 13.65 18.09 11.80
C SER A 300 12.84 17.45 10.67
N ILE A 301 11.78 18.15 10.24
CA ILE A 301 10.86 17.70 9.19
C ILE A 301 11.50 17.82 7.79
N ASP A 302 12.60 18.57 7.68
CA ASP A 302 13.14 19.04 6.40
C ASP A 302 13.66 17.92 5.47
N ASP A 303 13.93 16.70 5.98
CA ASP A 303 14.53 15.61 5.19
C ASP A 303 14.00 14.19 5.47
N CYS A 304 13.01 13.99 6.36
CA CYS A 304 12.68 12.64 6.87
C CYS A 304 11.16 12.43 7.03
N LEU A 305 10.40 12.51 5.93
CA LEU A 305 9.01 12.07 5.92
C LEU A 305 8.92 10.63 5.44
N VAL A 306 8.00 9.85 6.03
CA VAL A 306 7.77 8.48 5.60
C VAL A 306 7.12 8.43 4.23
N ASP A 307 7.45 7.40 3.48
CA ASP A 307 6.85 7.13 2.18
C ASP A 307 5.53 6.36 2.33
N ASN A 308 4.70 6.45 1.29
CA ASN A 308 3.45 5.71 1.16
C ASN A 308 3.59 4.59 0.13
N TYR A 309 3.09 3.41 0.48
CA TYR A 309 3.14 2.19 -0.33
C TYR A 309 1.79 1.48 -0.35
N ARG A 310 1.65 0.52 -1.26
CA ARG A 310 0.57 -0.47 -1.26
C ARG A 310 1.12 -1.79 -0.76
N GLY A 311 0.47 -2.36 0.25
CA GLY A 311 0.83 -3.67 0.79
C GLY A 311 -0.16 -4.73 0.33
N PHE A 312 0.34 -5.82 -0.24
CA PHE A 312 -0.46 -6.94 -0.73
C PHE A 312 -0.07 -8.22 0.01
N GLU A 313 -1.02 -8.77 0.77
CA GLU A 313 -0.80 -9.98 1.55
C GLU A 313 -0.63 -11.22 0.65
N LEU A 314 0.41 -12.01 0.96
CA LEU A 314 0.73 -13.29 0.34
C LEU A 314 0.23 -14.44 1.24
N SER A 315 0.15 -15.66 0.71
CA SER A 315 -0.47 -16.79 1.45
C SER A 315 0.30 -17.29 2.67
N ASP A 316 1.56 -16.88 2.85
CA ASP A 316 2.40 -17.22 4.00
C ASP A 316 2.40 -16.10 5.06
N GLY A 317 1.55 -15.08 4.90
CA GLY A 317 1.45 -13.94 5.81
C GLY A 317 2.54 -12.88 5.61
N LYS A 318 3.37 -13.01 4.56
CA LYS A 318 4.27 -11.96 4.07
C LYS A 318 3.49 -10.94 3.23
N TYR A 319 4.12 -9.80 2.96
CA TYR A 319 3.50 -8.71 2.19
C TYR A 319 4.41 -8.27 1.05
N LEU A 320 3.86 -8.24 -0.16
CA LEU A 320 4.47 -7.51 -1.28
C LEU A 320 4.21 -6.01 -1.11
N ILE A 321 5.27 -5.20 -1.13
CA ILE A 321 5.20 -3.75 -0.97
C ILE A 321 5.46 -3.06 -2.31
N ILE A 322 4.52 -2.26 -2.79
CA ILE A 322 4.63 -1.53 -4.07
C ILE A 322 4.56 -0.02 -3.81
N LYS A 323 5.58 0.72 -4.25
CA LYS A 323 5.57 2.18 -4.30
C LYS A 323 4.82 2.64 -5.55
N GLU A 324 3.93 3.61 -5.36
CA GLU A 324 3.34 4.41 -6.44
C GLU A 324 3.97 5.81 -6.43
N LEU A 325 4.18 6.40 -7.60
CA LEU A 325 4.70 7.75 -7.79
C LEU A 325 3.69 8.58 -8.58
N TRP A 326 2.99 9.47 -7.88
CA TRP A 326 1.92 10.29 -8.48
C TRP A 326 2.42 11.25 -9.56
N ASP A 327 3.67 11.69 -9.44
CA ASP A 327 4.39 12.57 -10.36
C ASP A 327 4.99 11.84 -11.57
N ALA A 328 5.09 10.50 -11.52
CA ALA A 328 5.62 9.69 -12.61
C ALA A 328 4.61 9.41 -13.75
N GLY A 329 3.43 10.03 -13.71
CA GLY A 329 2.42 9.89 -14.76
C GLY A 329 1.77 8.50 -14.80
N ILE A 330 1.59 7.97 -16.02
CA ILE A 330 0.85 6.71 -16.24
C ILE A 330 1.55 5.50 -15.61
N PRO A 331 2.87 5.28 -15.77
CA PRO A 331 3.55 4.11 -15.19
C PRO A 331 3.67 4.15 -13.66
N GLY A 332 3.42 5.32 -13.05
CA GLY A 332 3.58 5.53 -11.61
C GLY A 332 2.57 4.84 -10.71
N LYS A 333 1.58 4.15 -11.27
CA LYS A 333 0.39 3.70 -10.54
C LYS A 333 0.08 2.24 -10.82
N VAL A 334 -0.52 1.56 -9.84
CA VAL A 334 -1.11 0.24 -10.06
C VAL A 334 -2.47 0.46 -10.68
N TRP A 335 -2.69 0.07 -11.93
CA TRP A 335 -3.98 0.29 -12.60
C TRP A 335 -5.01 -0.79 -12.22
N ASP A 336 -6.31 -0.45 -12.32
CA ASP A 336 -7.39 -1.36 -11.90
C ASP A 336 -7.31 -2.73 -12.57
N SER A 337 -6.89 -2.78 -13.85
CA SER A 337 -6.75 -4.04 -14.53
C SER A 337 -5.71 -4.97 -13.89
N ALA A 338 -4.69 -4.40 -13.23
CA ALA A 338 -3.59 -5.17 -12.68
C ALA A 338 -4.06 -6.02 -11.49
N PHE A 339 -5.00 -5.50 -10.68
CA PHE A 339 -5.62 -6.25 -9.59
C PHE A 339 -6.38 -7.48 -10.09
N ILE A 340 -7.10 -7.34 -11.20
CA ILE A 340 -7.90 -8.44 -11.77
C ILE A 340 -7.00 -9.47 -12.46
N VAL A 341 -5.92 -9.05 -13.11
CA VAL A 341 -4.90 -9.97 -13.64
C VAL A 341 -4.22 -10.73 -12.49
N VAL A 342 -3.89 -10.06 -11.38
CA VAL A 342 -3.36 -10.71 -10.17
C VAL A 342 -4.35 -11.72 -9.56
N GLN A 343 -5.64 -11.38 -9.48
CA GLN A 343 -6.68 -12.30 -9.03
C GLN A 343 -6.78 -13.54 -9.94
N MET A 344 -6.66 -13.34 -11.26
CA MET A 344 -6.60 -14.45 -12.21
C MET A 344 -5.37 -15.33 -11.99
N ILE A 345 -4.20 -14.72 -11.74
CA ILE A 345 -2.96 -15.44 -11.42
C ILE A 345 -3.15 -16.27 -10.14
N GLU A 346 -3.71 -15.69 -9.08
CA GLU A 346 -4.04 -16.39 -7.82
C GLU A 346 -4.92 -17.62 -8.09
N GLU A 347 -6.02 -17.46 -8.83
CA GLU A 347 -6.95 -18.53 -9.17
C GLU A 347 -6.29 -19.63 -10.01
N LYS A 348 -5.46 -19.26 -10.99
CA LYS A 348 -4.74 -20.21 -11.84
C LYS A 348 -3.71 -21.01 -11.03
N ILE A 349 -2.95 -20.35 -10.14
CA ILE A 349 -2.01 -21.01 -9.22
C ILE A 349 -2.75 -21.93 -8.24
N ARG A 350 -3.90 -21.50 -7.72
CA ARG A 350 -4.73 -22.31 -6.83
C ARG A 350 -5.18 -23.61 -7.49
N ARG A 351 -5.51 -23.57 -8.78
CA ARG A 351 -5.92 -24.75 -9.58
C ARG A 351 -4.73 -25.62 -10.00
N ASN A 352 -3.61 -25.01 -10.35
CA ASN A 352 -2.38 -25.70 -10.70
C ASN A 352 -1.17 -24.92 -10.16
N ARG A 353 -0.64 -25.37 -9.01
CA ARG A 353 0.46 -24.72 -8.30
C ARG A 353 1.72 -24.55 -9.15
N ASN A 354 1.94 -25.48 -10.09
CA ASN A 354 3.13 -25.51 -10.92
C ASN A 354 2.93 -24.85 -12.29
N LEU A 355 1.78 -24.22 -12.55
CA LEU A 355 1.44 -23.67 -13.87
C LEU A 355 2.53 -22.73 -14.43
N PHE A 356 3.07 -21.87 -13.58
CA PHE A 356 4.09 -20.89 -13.94
C PHE A 356 5.52 -21.33 -13.54
N SER A 357 5.69 -22.55 -13.01
CA SER A 357 7.00 -23.07 -12.60
C SER A 357 7.84 -23.45 -13.81
N GLY A 358 9.10 -22.99 -13.86
CA GLY A 358 10.01 -23.25 -14.98
C GLY A 358 9.69 -22.48 -16.26
N LYS A 359 8.87 -21.43 -16.17
CA LYS A 359 8.35 -20.67 -17.31
C LYS A 359 9.12 -19.38 -17.55
N ARG A 360 9.18 -18.94 -18.80
CA ARG A 360 9.65 -17.59 -19.16
C ARG A 360 8.44 -16.70 -19.41
N ILE A 361 8.36 -15.61 -18.65
CA ILE A 361 7.16 -14.79 -18.52
C ILE A 361 7.54 -13.34 -18.74
N LEU A 362 6.80 -12.64 -19.60
CA LEU A 362 6.95 -11.21 -19.82
C LEU A 362 5.79 -10.46 -19.16
N ASP A 363 6.08 -9.43 -18.38
CA ASP A 363 5.12 -8.41 -17.96
C ASP A 363 5.35 -7.15 -18.82
N LEU A 364 4.49 -6.97 -19.82
CA LEU A 364 4.60 -5.92 -20.83
C LEU A 364 3.97 -4.63 -20.32
N SER A 365 4.74 -3.53 -20.35
CA SER A 365 4.32 -2.22 -19.84
C SER A 365 3.83 -2.32 -18.39
N THR A 366 4.71 -2.89 -17.55
CA THR A 366 4.45 -3.30 -16.17
C THR A 366 4.09 -2.13 -15.24
N GLY A 367 4.38 -0.88 -15.63
CA GLY A 367 4.17 0.31 -14.82
C GLY A 367 4.98 0.28 -13.54
N THR A 368 4.32 -0.06 -12.43
CA THR A 368 4.94 -0.18 -11.11
C THR A 368 5.72 -1.49 -10.91
N GLY A 369 5.53 -2.49 -11.77
CA GLY A 369 6.04 -3.85 -11.53
C GLY A 369 5.03 -4.80 -10.90
N PHE A 370 3.83 -4.34 -10.53
CA PHE A 370 2.94 -5.05 -9.61
C PHE A 370 2.58 -6.47 -10.07
N VAL A 371 2.16 -6.68 -11.31
CA VAL A 371 1.70 -7.99 -11.79
C VAL A 371 2.84 -9.01 -11.75
N GLY A 372 3.97 -8.71 -12.38
CA GLY A 372 5.12 -9.60 -12.43
C GLY A 372 5.79 -9.81 -11.07
N LEU A 373 5.95 -8.77 -10.24
CA LEU A 373 6.50 -8.89 -8.88
C LEU A 373 5.58 -9.71 -7.97
N TYR A 374 4.26 -9.53 -8.09
CA TYR A 374 3.31 -10.36 -7.37
C TYR A 374 3.46 -11.83 -7.73
N LEU A 375 3.49 -12.15 -9.03
CA LEU A 375 3.73 -13.53 -9.48
C LEU A 375 5.07 -14.08 -8.94
N ALA A 376 6.14 -13.28 -9.03
CA ALA A 376 7.46 -13.68 -8.54
C ALA A 376 7.44 -14.01 -7.04
N ALA A 377 6.83 -13.13 -6.24
CA ALA A 377 6.67 -13.33 -4.80
C ALA A 377 5.82 -14.57 -4.50
N ARG A 378 4.69 -14.76 -5.20
CA ARG A 378 3.84 -15.95 -5.04
C ARG A 378 4.60 -17.23 -5.32
N LEU A 379 5.30 -17.32 -6.45
CA LEU A 379 6.09 -18.51 -6.79
C LEU A 379 7.23 -18.76 -5.80
N SER A 380 7.83 -17.70 -5.24
CA SER A 380 8.88 -17.81 -4.23
C SER A 380 8.38 -18.37 -2.89
N THR A 381 7.11 -18.11 -2.54
CA THR A 381 6.48 -18.58 -1.28
C THR A 381 5.83 -19.97 -1.39
N ILE A 382 5.66 -20.51 -2.60
CA ILE A 382 5.10 -21.85 -2.78
C ILE A 382 6.12 -22.88 -2.32
N GLN A 383 5.82 -23.55 -1.20
CA GLN A 383 6.61 -24.69 -0.73
C GLN A 383 6.61 -25.79 -1.79
N SER A 384 7.80 -26.35 -2.02
CA SER A 384 8.02 -27.45 -2.96
C SER A 384 7.59 -28.74 -2.29
N ASP A 385 6.66 -29.46 -2.91
CA ASP A 385 6.29 -30.79 -2.43
C ASP A 385 7.50 -31.72 -2.57
N LYS A 386 7.93 -32.35 -1.46
CA LYS A 386 9.08 -33.27 -1.40
C LYS A 386 8.99 -34.46 -2.37
N SER A 387 7.86 -34.67 -3.01
CA SER A 387 7.60 -35.74 -3.98
C SER A 387 7.85 -35.35 -5.44
N SER A 388 8.21 -34.10 -5.74
CA SER A 388 8.39 -33.59 -7.11
C SER A 388 9.87 -33.38 -7.50
N GLU A 389 10.72 -34.40 -7.29
CA GLU A 389 12.17 -34.35 -7.60
C GLU A 389 12.49 -33.97 -9.07
N LYS A 390 11.55 -34.14 -10.01
CA LYS A 390 11.74 -33.79 -11.44
C LYS A 390 11.57 -32.31 -11.76
N THR A 391 10.88 -31.52 -10.92
CA THR A 391 10.58 -30.10 -11.19
C THR A 391 11.47 -29.15 -10.40
N ASP A 392 12.27 -29.67 -9.45
CA ASP A 392 13.07 -28.87 -8.52
C ASP A 392 14.23 -28.08 -9.15
N ASN A 393 14.60 -28.40 -10.41
CA ASN A 393 15.69 -27.72 -11.13
C ASN A 393 15.22 -26.66 -12.14
N LEU A 394 13.91 -26.46 -12.33
CA LEU A 394 13.41 -25.51 -13.32
C LEU A 394 13.24 -24.12 -12.70
N LYS A 395 13.99 -23.15 -13.22
CA LYS A 395 13.88 -21.73 -12.83
C LYS A 395 12.82 -21.03 -13.67
N THR A 396 11.88 -20.37 -13.02
CA THR A 396 10.98 -19.41 -13.67
C THR A 396 11.72 -18.09 -13.85
N ASN A 397 11.69 -17.53 -15.06
CA ASN A 397 12.17 -16.18 -15.32
C ASN A 397 11.01 -15.24 -15.61
N ILE A 398 10.92 -14.13 -14.89
CA ILE A 398 9.93 -13.07 -15.08
C ILE A 398 10.65 -11.80 -15.54
N ILE A 399 10.27 -11.29 -16.69
CA ILE A 399 10.88 -10.12 -17.33
C ILE A 399 9.88 -8.98 -17.23
N LEU A 400 10.23 -7.94 -16.48
CA LEU A 400 9.43 -6.73 -16.31
C LEU A 400 9.88 -5.70 -17.34
N THR A 401 8.97 -5.24 -18.19
CA THR A 401 9.30 -4.28 -19.25
C THR A 401 8.43 -3.04 -19.24
N ASP A 402 9.06 -1.90 -19.54
CA ASP A 402 8.38 -0.62 -19.74
C ASP A 402 9.28 0.34 -20.53
N LEU A 403 8.89 1.61 -20.67
CA LEU A 403 9.74 2.67 -21.20
C LEU A 403 10.86 3.02 -20.21
N ASP A 404 12.00 3.50 -20.69
CA ASP A 404 13.20 3.72 -19.88
C ASP A 404 12.95 4.59 -18.63
N TYR A 405 12.09 5.61 -18.75
CA TYR A 405 11.78 6.51 -17.63
C TYR A 405 11.00 5.83 -16.49
N ALA A 406 10.24 4.77 -16.78
CA ALA A 406 9.49 4.02 -15.78
C ALA A 406 10.36 3.00 -15.02
N LEU A 407 11.45 2.52 -15.63
CA LEU A 407 12.29 1.46 -15.08
C LEU A 407 12.93 1.81 -13.73
N LYS A 408 13.12 3.10 -13.41
CA LYS A 408 13.60 3.51 -12.08
C LYS A 408 12.63 3.09 -10.98
N LEU A 409 11.33 3.27 -11.20
CA LEU A 409 10.29 2.85 -10.26
C LEU A 409 10.21 1.33 -10.16
N VAL A 410 10.23 0.63 -11.31
CA VAL A 410 10.20 -0.84 -11.37
C VAL A 410 11.36 -1.45 -10.58
N ARG A 411 12.58 -0.96 -10.78
CA ARG A 411 13.76 -1.43 -10.02
C ARG A 411 13.67 -1.11 -8.54
N GLY A 412 13.13 0.05 -8.17
CA GLY A 412 12.87 0.40 -6.77
C GLY A 412 11.89 -0.58 -6.12
N ASN A 413 10.80 -0.93 -6.80
CA ASN A 413 9.82 -1.90 -6.31
C ASN A 413 10.38 -3.33 -6.28
N LEU A 414 11.25 -3.70 -7.22
CA LEU A 414 11.98 -4.97 -7.15
C LEU A 414 12.87 -5.01 -5.89
N GLU A 415 13.64 -3.95 -5.62
CA GLU A 415 14.52 -3.86 -4.45
C GLU A 415 13.75 -4.00 -3.13
N LEU A 416 12.62 -3.30 -2.99
CA LEU A 416 11.77 -3.37 -1.80
C LEU A 416 11.32 -4.79 -1.45
N ASN A 417 11.19 -5.66 -2.46
CA ASN A 417 10.68 -7.02 -2.31
C ASN A 417 11.74 -8.11 -2.43
N LYS A 418 13.03 -7.76 -2.55
CA LYS A 418 14.12 -8.74 -2.64
C LYS A 418 14.14 -9.73 -1.48
N HIS A 419 13.80 -9.25 -0.29
CA HIS A 419 13.67 -10.10 0.89
C HIS A 419 12.65 -11.22 0.75
N ILE A 420 11.71 -11.18 -0.22
CA ILE A 420 10.79 -12.28 -0.51
C ILE A 420 11.36 -13.17 -1.61
N LEU A 421 11.97 -12.55 -2.61
CA LEU A 421 12.44 -13.18 -3.84
C LEU A 421 13.74 -13.96 -3.64
N ASP A 422 14.68 -13.42 -2.87
CA ASP A 422 16.00 -14.01 -2.65
C ASP A 422 15.96 -15.28 -1.79
N PHE A 423 14.86 -15.53 -1.06
CA PHE A 423 14.64 -16.81 -0.36
C PHE A 423 14.46 -17.99 -1.33
N SER A 424 14.11 -17.74 -2.60
CA SER A 424 13.86 -18.79 -3.58
C SER A 424 14.85 -18.70 -4.75
N SER A 425 15.71 -19.69 -4.89
CA SER A 425 16.57 -19.83 -6.07
C SER A 425 15.82 -20.23 -7.35
N LYS A 426 14.49 -20.36 -7.28
CA LYS A 426 13.63 -20.87 -8.37
C LYS A 426 13.04 -19.77 -9.24
N VAL A 427 13.09 -18.52 -8.81
CA VAL A 427 12.52 -17.39 -9.54
C VAL A 427 13.61 -16.36 -9.80
N THR A 428 13.73 -15.90 -11.05
CA THR A 428 14.54 -14.74 -11.41
C THR A 428 13.63 -13.64 -11.92
N VAL A 429 13.99 -12.39 -11.62
CA VAL A 429 13.26 -11.21 -12.11
C VAL A 429 14.23 -10.29 -12.83
N ASP A 430 14.03 -10.11 -14.13
CA ASP A 430 14.80 -9.21 -14.98
C ASP A 430 14.00 -7.92 -15.23
N VAL A 431 14.69 -6.79 -15.37
CA VAL A 431 14.06 -5.49 -15.69
C VAL A 431 14.76 -4.87 -16.90
N ASP A 432 14.04 -4.75 -18.00
CA ASP A 432 14.55 -4.21 -19.27
C ASP A 432 13.55 -3.25 -19.92
N SER A 433 13.99 -2.37 -20.82
CA SER A 433 13.06 -1.53 -21.56
C SER A 433 12.41 -2.27 -22.72
N LEU A 434 11.16 -1.94 -23.05
CA LEU A 434 10.54 -2.35 -24.31
C LEU A 434 9.56 -1.26 -24.72
N ARG A 435 9.91 -0.52 -25.78
CA ARG A 435 8.98 0.40 -26.43
C ARG A 435 8.13 -0.37 -27.42
N TRP A 436 6.82 -0.13 -27.43
CA TRP A 436 5.95 -0.75 -28.43
C TRP A 436 6.41 -0.40 -29.84
N GLY A 437 6.44 -1.41 -30.72
CA GLY A 437 6.91 -1.32 -32.09
C GLY A 437 8.43 -1.53 -32.25
N ASP A 438 9.20 -1.66 -31.16
CA ASP A 438 10.60 -2.09 -31.23
C ASP A 438 10.67 -3.62 -31.37
N LEU A 439 10.49 -4.09 -32.60
CA LEU A 439 10.37 -5.52 -32.90
C LEU A 439 11.69 -6.25 -32.66
N THR A 440 12.83 -5.62 -32.98
CA THR A 440 14.15 -6.21 -32.72
C THR A 440 14.35 -6.46 -31.23
N LYS A 441 13.95 -5.51 -30.37
CA LYS A 441 14.04 -5.72 -28.92
C LYS A 441 13.03 -6.75 -28.43
N ALA A 442 11.81 -6.74 -28.95
CA ALA A 442 10.79 -7.74 -28.62
C ALA A 442 11.25 -9.18 -28.94
N GLU A 443 11.84 -9.39 -30.12
CA GLU A 443 12.36 -10.69 -30.57
C GLU A 443 13.55 -11.18 -29.73
N ASN A 444 14.39 -10.25 -29.22
CA ASN A 444 15.54 -10.60 -28.37
C ASN A 444 15.15 -11.23 -27.02
N PHE A 445 13.88 -11.08 -26.58
CA PHE A 445 13.40 -11.82 -25.41
C PHE A 445 13.28 -13.32 -25.69
N GLY A 446 13.28 -13.76 -26.94
CA GLY A 446 13.20 -15.18 -27.33
C GLY A 446 11.85 -15.81 -27.00
N VAL A 447 11.84 -17.14 -26.82
CA VAL A 447 10.59 -17.88 -26.56
C VAL A 447 10.06 -17.60 -25.15
N LEU A 448 8.82 -17.12 -25.08
CA LEU A 448 8.08 -16.84 -23.86
C LEU A 448 6.90 -17.81 -23.74
N ASP A 449 6.65 -18.33 -22.54
CA ASP A 449 5.47 -19.15 -22.28
C ASP A 449 4.24 -18.28 -22.02
N TYR A 450 4.43 -17.16 -21.31
CA TYR A 450 3.35 -16.26 -20.91
C TYR A 450 3.72 -14.80 -21.13
N VAL A 451 2.72 -14.00 -21.51
CA VAL A 451 2.80 -12.54 -21.52
C VAL A 451 1.62 -11.98 -20.75
N PHE A 452 1.88 -11.15 -19.74
CA PHE A 452 0.87 -10.34 -19.08
C PHE A 452 0.94 -8.92 -19.65
N ALA A 453 -0.21 -8.34 -19.96
CA ALA A 453 -0.33 -6.95 -20.38
C ALA A 453 -1.59 -6.37 -19.73
N SER A 454 -1.44 -5.35 -18.88
CA SER A 454 -2.55 -4.82 -18.09
C SER A 454 -2.75 -3.33 -18.34
N ASP A 455 -3.97 -2.95 -18.74
CA ASP A 455 -4.35 -1.57 -19.08
C ASP A 455 -3.41 -0.90 -20.11
N VAL A 456 -2.96 -1.67 -21.11
CA VAL A 456 -2.11 -1.20 -22.21
C VAL A 456 -2.89 -0.62 -23.40
N VAL A 457 -4.22 -0.79 -23.43
CA VAL A 457 -5.09 -0.35 -24.52
C VAL A 457 -5.72 0.98 -24.17
N TYR A 458 -5.02 2.08 -24.47
CA TYR A 458 -5.50 3.43 -24.14
C TYR A 458 -5.09 4.54 -25.12
N GLU A 459 -4.10 4.31 -25.99
CA GLU A 459 -3.59 5.32 -26.93
C GLU A 459 -3.81 4.85 -28.38
N PRO A 460 -4.87 5.33 -29.06
CA PRO A 460 -5.22 4.93 -30.43
C PRO A 460 -4.08 5.06 -31.44
N ASP A 461 -3.24 6.08 -31.30
CA ASP A 461 -2.11 6.32 -32.20
C ASP A 461 -1.02 5.25 -32.09
N LEU A 462 -1.04 4.43 -31.04
CA LEU A 462 -0.05 3.38 -30.77
C LEU A 462 -0.59 1.95 -30.92
N PHE A 463 -1.85 1.77 -31.32
CA PHE A 463 -2.46 0.44 -31.45
C PHE A 463 -1.70 -0.48 -32.40
N ASP A 464 -1.31 0.00 -33.58
CA ASP A 464 -0.48 -0.77 -34.51
C ASP A 464 0.82 -1.24 -33.86
N SER A 465 1.51 -0.33 -33.16
CA SER A 465 2.78 -0.62 -32.48
C SER A 465 2.60 -1.65 -31.37
N LEU A 466 1.53 -1.54 -30.59
CA LEU A 466 1.18 -2.49 -29.52
C LEU A 466 0.86 -3.87 -30.11
N VAL A 467 0.00 -3.94 -31.14
CA VAL A 467 -0.35 -5.21 -31.80
C VAL A 467 0.88 -5.88 -32.40
N GLN A 468 1.76 -5.15 -33.09
CA GLN A 468 3.01 -5.71 -33.61
C GLN A 468 3.94 -6.21 -32.49
N THR A 469 3.96 -5.53 -31.34
CA THR A 469 4.72 -5.98 -30.18
C THR A 469 4.17 -7.29 -29.64
N LEU A 470 2.84 -7.38 -29.44
CA LEU A 470 2.17 -8.60 -28.98
C LEU A 470 2.41 -9.79 -29.92
N ILE A 471 2.46 -9.56 -31.23
CA ILE A 471 2.83 -10.58 -32.22
C ILE A 471 4.28 -11.00 -32.04
N SER A 472 5.21 -10.05 -31.94
CA SER A 472 6.65 -10.31 -31.90
C SER A 472 7.10 -11.06 -30.65
N VAL A 473 6.45 -10.82 -29.51
CA VAL A 473 6.72 -11.56 -28.25
C VAL A 473 6.01 -12.91 -28.17
N CYS A 474 5.18 -13.24 -29.17
CA CYS A 474 4.40 -14.47 -29.18
C CYS A 474 5.04 -15.52 -30.11
N THR A 475 5.36 -16.68 -29.56
CA THR A 475 5.77 -17.86 -30.33
C THR A 475 4.53 -18.73 -30.64
N PRO A 476 4.21 -18.97 -31.93
CA PRO A 476 3.07 -19.82 -32.31
C PRO A 476 3.05 -21.19 -31.64
N GLY A 477 1.89 -21.57 -31.11
CA GLY A 477 1.67 -22.83 -30.39
C GLY A 477 2.29 -22.91 -28.99
N CYS A 478 3.01 -21.88 -28.54
CA CYS A 478 3.70 -21.88 -27.25
C CYS A 478 3.19 -20.77 -26.30
N THR A 479 3.20 -19.52 -26.75
CA THR A 479 2.93 -18.37 -25.88
C THR A 479 1.44 -18.16 -25.64
N LYS A 480 1.07 -17.89 -24.39
CA LYS A 480 -0.27 -17.40 -24.01
C LYS A 480 -0.19 -15.97 -23.51
N ILE A 481 -1.03 -15.09 -24.06
CA ILE A 481 -1.10 -13.70 -23.60
C ILE A 481 -2.35 -13.51 -22.76
N TYR A 482 -2.21 -12.87 -21.61
CA TYR A 482 -3.31 -12.40 -20.78
C TYR A 482 -3.37 -10.86 -20.85
N LEU A 483 -4.34 -10.36 -21.61
CA LEU A 483 -4.59 -8.94 -21.79
C LEU A 483 -5.71 -8.49 -20.85
N GLY A 484 -5.34 -7.78 -19.79
CA GLY A 484 -6.28 -7.09 -18.92
C GLY A 484 -6.62 -5.71 -19.48
N TYR A 485 -7.91 -5.39 -19.56
CA TYR A 485 -8.40 -4.16 -20.15
C TYR A 485 -9.65 -3.65 -19.41
N LYS A 486 -9.57 -2.43 -18.90
CA LYS A 486 -10.75 -1.64 -18.53
C LYS A 486 -10.94 -0.50 -19.50
N LYS A 487 -12.12 -0.48 -20.12
CA LYS A 487 -12.53 0.55 -21.08
C LYS A 487 -12.44 1.95 -20.48
N ARG A 488 -11.63 2.82 -21.08
CA ARG A 488 -11.43 4.21 -20.68
C ARG A 488 -11.12 5.08 -21.89
N GLY A 489 -11.82 6.21 -22.04
CA GLY A 489 -11.44 7.28 -22.96
C GLY A 489 -11.53 6.99 -24.47
N LEU A 490 -11.63 5.72 -24.87
CA LEU A 490 -11.74 5.31 -26.27
C LEU A 490 -13.17 5.48 -26.79
N THR A 491 -13.29 5.94 -28.03
CA THR A 491 -14.55 5.84 -28.77
C THR A 491 -14.87 4.38 -29.07
N LYS A 492 -16.14 4.10 -29.41
CA LYS A 492 -16.54 2.73 -29.80
C LYS A 492 -15.81 2.28 -31.05
N GLU A 493 -15.55 3.20 -31.98
CA GLU A 493 -14.85 2.96 -33.23
C GLU A 493 -13.38 2.62 -32.99
N GLU A 494 -12.70 3.35 -32.09
CA GLU A 494 -11.30 3.08 -31.72
C GLU A 494 -11.15 1.73 -31.02
N GLU A 495 -12.02 1.44 -30.06
CA GLU A 495 -12.05 0.16 -29.36
C GLU A 495 -12.29 -1.00 -30.34
N THR A 496 -13.29 -0.86 -31.22
CA THR A 496 -13.60 -1.88 -32.23
C THR A 496 -12.41 -2.10 -33.16
N ARG A 497 -11.77 -1.02 -33.65
CA ARG A 497 -10.58 -1.10 -34.50
C ARG A 497 -9.47 -1.91 -33.84
N PHE A 498 -9.16 -1.63 -32.57
CA PHE A 498 -8.11 -2.38 -31.84
C PHE A 498 -8.42 -3.88 -31.77
N PHE A 499 -9.64 -4.24 -31.35
CA PHE A 499 -10.01 -5.64 -31.19
C PHE A 499 -10.17 -6.38 -32.53
N ASP A 500 -10.55 -5.69 -33.61
CA ASP A 500 -10.58 -6.26 -34.96
C ASP A 500 -9.15 -6.55 -35.47
N GLU A 501 -8.22 -5.60 -35.34
CA GLU A 501 -6.81 -5.77 -35.68
C GLU A 501 -6.18 -6.93 -34.89
N LEU A 502 -6.43 -6.97 -33.58
CA LEU A 502 -5.98 -8.04 -32.70
C LEU A 502 -6.60 -9.38 -33.11
N GLY A 503 -7.91 -9.40 -33.39
CA GLY A 503 -8.69 -10.58 -33.78
C GLY A 503 -8.27 -11.16 -35.14
N ASN A 504 -7.66 -10.37 -36.02
CA ASN A 504 -7.08 -10.86 -37.27
C ASN A 504 -5.85 -11.75 -37.06
N LYS A 505 -5.15 -11.60 -35.93
CA LYS A 505 -3.88 -12.29 -35.63
C LYS A 505 -4.00 -13.30 -34.49
N PHE A 506 -4.91 -13.05 -33.55
CA PHE A 506 -5.09 -13.88 -32.37
C PHE A 506 -6.51 -14.47 -32.31
N GLN A 507 -6.61 -15.69 -31.81
CA GLN A 507 -7.82 -16.18 -31.19
C GLN A 507 -7.97 -15.51 -29.83
N ILE A 508 -9.09 -14.80 -29.63
CA ILE A 508 -9.39 -14.04 -28.42
C ILE A 508 -10.47 -14.78 -27.65
N SER A 509 -10.24 -15.04 -26.36
CA SER A 509 -11.24 -15.62 -25.47
C SER A 509 -11.28 -14.87 -24.14
N VAL A 510 -12.47 -14.67 -23.58
CA VAL A 510 -12.61 -14.03 -22.26
C VAL A 510 -12.34 -15.05 -21.17
N VAL A 511 -11.48 -14.71 -20.22
CA VAL A 511 -11.20 -15.55 -19.04
C VAL A 511 -12.41 -15.53 -18.11
N GLN A 512 -13.09 -16.68 -18.01
CA GLN A 512 -14.31 -16.85 -17.23
C GLN A 512 -14.03 -17.01 -15.72
N GLY A 513 -15.05 -16.73 -14.90
CA GLY A 513 -15.00 -17.00 -13.45
C GLY A 513 -14.12 -16.03 -12.65
N LEU A 514 -13.56 -15.01 -13.31
CA LEU A 514 -13.18 -13.76 -12.65
C LEU A 514 -14.50 -13.04 -12.43
N GLY A 515 -14.94 -12.88 -11.18
CA GLY A 515 -16.30 -12.43 -10.87
C GLY A 515 -16.58 -11.07 -11.46
N ASN A 516 -17.06 -11.01 -12.71
CA ASN A 516 -17.42 -9.85 -13.51
C ASN A 516 -17.84 -10.30 -14.92
N LEU A 517 -19.16 -10.38 -15.18
CA LEU A 517 -19.68 -10.51 -16.54
C LEU A 517 -20.43 -9.21 -16.93
N ALA A 518 -20.04 -8.68 -18.10
CA ALA A 518 -20.87 -7.97 -19.08
C ALA A 518 -21.50 -6.59 -18.77
N GLU A 519 -20.81 -5.64 -18.13
CA GLU A 519 -21.29 -4.25 -18.04
C GLU A 519 -20.18 -3.20 -18.24
N GLU A 520 -20.61 -2.02 -18.68
CA GLU A 520 -19.78 -0.86 -19.00
C GLU A 520 -19.00 -0.37 -17.76
N GLY A 521 -17.67 -0.39 -17.83
CA GLY A 521 -16.76 -0.02 -16.74
C GLY A 521 -16.12 -1.19 -15.97
N LYS A 522 -16.41 -2.45 -16.33
CA LYS A 522 -15.72 -3.65 -15.81
C LYS A 522 -14.35 -3.83 -16.46
N VAL A 523 -13.39 -4.34 -15.68
CA VAL A 523 -12.12 -4.87 -16.22
C VAL A 523 -12.40 -6.26 -16.79
N ASN A 524 -12.04 -6.49 -18.04
CA ASN A 524 -12.02 -7.81 -18.67
C ASN A 524 -10.59 -8.32 -18.76
N VAL A 525 -10.41 -9.64 -18.67
CA VAL A 525 -9.14 -10.30 -19.01
C VAL A 525 -9.37 -11.23 -20.18
N TYR A 526 -8.61 -11.01 -21.26
CA TYR A 526 -8.65 -11.82 -22.47
C TYR A 526 -7.43 -12.74 -22.53
N GLU A 527 -7.64 -14.03 -22.81
CA GLU A 527 -6.58 -14.96 -23.21
C GLU A 527 -6.45 -14.91 -24.74
N LEU A 528 -5.25 -14.58 -25.21
CA LEU A 528 -4.89 -14.53 -26.64
C LEU A 528 -3.96 -15.68 -26.98
N SER A 529 -4.26 -16.37 -28.08
CA SER A 529 -3.38 -17.36 -28.72
C SER A 529 -3.23 -17.00 -30.19
N ILE A 530 -2.00 -16.92 -30.69
CA ILE A 530 -1.78 -16.56 -32.11
C ILE A 530 -2.36 -17.65 -33.02
N LYS A 531 -2.98 -17.22 -34.13
CA LYS A 531 -3.69 -18.09 -35.08
C LYS A 531 -2.77 -18.90 -35.98
#